data_AF-A0A2V3UAY0-F1
#
_entry.id   AF-A0A2V3UAY0-F1
#
_cell.length_a   1.000
_cell.length_b   1.000
_cell.length_c   1.000
_cell.angle_alpha   90.00
_cell.angle_beta   90.00
_cell.angle_gamma   90.00
#
_symmetry.space_group_name_H-M   'P 1'
#
loop_
_entity.id
_entity.type
_entity.pdbx_description
1 polymer ?
#
loop_
_entity_poly.entity_id
_entity_poly.type
_entity_poly.pdbx_seq_one_letter_code
_entity_poly.pdbx_strand_id
1 'polypeptide(L)'
;MAAHFFIMTAGQRDDLMAMNDPNASINPRAIDAADPGTATNLNPDAVGFAVGDDVSLTGKFAAPKRIVDDPDYQAYVPDMIAYLLELPYALLEAEMIFAPIED
;
A
#
# COMPACT_ATOMS: atom_id res chain seq x y z
N MET A 1 1.25 -1.01 17.16
CA MET A 1 0.35 0.14 16.89
C MET A 1 -0.06 -0.01 15.44
N ALA A 2 -1.34 -0.29 15.22
CA ALA A 2 -1.86 -0.46 13.87
C ALA A 2 -1.85 0.88 13.11
N ALA A 3 -1.56 0.83 11.82
CA ALA A 3 -1.57 2.00 10.93
C ALA A 3 -2.30 1.66 9.63
N HIS A 4 -2.72 2.69 8.90
CA HIS A 4 -3.34 2.50 7.59
C HIS A 4 -2.27 2.26 6.53
N PHE A 5 -2.43 1.19 5.77
CA PHE A 5 -1.55 0.82 4.66
C PHE A 5 -2.36 0.58 3.40
N PHE A 6 -1.88 1.11 2.28
CA PHE A 6 -2.33 0.69 0.97
C PHE A 6 -1.91 -0.75 0.73
N ILE A 7 -2.83 -1.55 0.19
CA ILE A 7 -2.61 -2.95 -0.15
C ILE A 7 -2.49 -3.03 -1.67
N MET A 8 -1.41 -3.63 -2.15
CA MET A 8 -1.11 -3.71 -3.57
C MET A 8 -0.64 -5.10 -3.99
N THR A 9 -0.93 -5.46 -5.23
CA THR A 9 -0.41 -6.67 -5.89
C THR A 9 1.07 -6.50 -6.23
N ALA A 10 1.73 -7.60 -6.64
CA ALA A 10 3.10 -7.54 -7.17
C ALA A 10 3.22 -6.60 -8.38
N GLY A 11 2.28 -6.68 -9.34
CA GLY A 11 2.29 -5.80 -10.52
C GLY A 11 2.11 -4.33 -10.16
N GLN A 12 1.18 -4.01 -9.25
CA GLN A 12 0.99 -2.64 -8.76
C GLN A 12 2.21 -2.12 -7.99
N ARG A 13 2.90 -2.99 -7.23
CA ARG A 13 4.18 -2.64 -6.60
C ARG A 13 5.22 -2.28 -7.65
N ASP A 14 5.36 -3.09 -8.70
CA ASP A 14 6.35 -2.85 -9.75
C ASP A 14 6.05 -1.54 -10.51
N ASP A 15 4.77 -1.28 -10.82
CA ASP A 15 4.32 -0.02 -11.41
C ASP A 15 4.68 1.19 -10.52
N LEU A 16 4.35 1.12 -9.23
CA LEU A 16 4.64 2.18 -8.26
C LEU A 16 6.14 2.40 -8.06
N MET A 17 6.93 1.33 -8.00
CA MET A 17 8.39 1.44 -7.87
C MET A 17 9.04 2.05 -9.12
N ALA A 18 8.47 1.83 -10.30
CA ALA A 18 8.92 2.48 -11.54
C ALA A 18 8.68 3.99 -11.56
N MET A 19 7.77 4.50 -10.71
CA MET A 19 7.47 5.93 -10.55
C MET A 19 8.35 6.63 -9.50
N ASN A 20 9.32 5.93 -8.90
CA ASN A 20 10.22 6.52 -7.91
C ASN A 20 11.05 7.67 -8.51
N ASP A 21 11.17 8.76 -7.76
CA ASP A 21 12.03 9.90 -8.05
C ASP A 21 13.20 9.96 -7.06
N PRO A 22 14.37 10.54 -7.41
CA PRO A 22 15.46 10.73 -6.46
C PRO A 22 15.08 11.47 -5.16
N ASN A 23 14.02 12.29 -5.19
CA ASN A 23 13.55 13.06 -4.04
C ASN A 23 12.36 12.41 -3.30
N ALA A 24 11.67 11.44 -3.92
CA ALA A 24 10.54 10.75 -3.32
C ALA A 24 10.42 9.33 -3.87
N SER A 25 10.52 8.34 -2.99
CA SER A 25 10.51 6.93 -3.37
C SER A 25 9.66 6.08 -2.43
N ILE A 26 8.84 5.22 -2.98
CA ILE A 26 8.10 4.22 -2.21
C ILE A 26 8.94 2.94 -2.06
N ASN A 27 8.79 2.30 -0.89
CA ASN A 27 9.37 0.98 -0.62
C ASN A 27 8.30 0.05 -0.04
N PRO A 28 7.37 -0.47 -0.88
CA PRO A 28 6.31 -1.35 -0.43
C PRO A 28 6.89 -2.63 0.17
N ARG A 29 6.31 -3.09 1.28
CA ARG A 29 6.78 -4.23 2.07
C ARG A 29 5.86 -5.42 1.89
N ALA A 30 6.40 -6.63 1.85
CA ALA A 30 5.57 -7.83 1.77
C ALA A 30 4.69 -7.96 3.01
N ILE A 31 3.44 -8.36 2.80
CA ILE A 31 2.51 -8.68 3.87
C ILE A 31 2.59 -10.19 4.12
N ASP A 32 2.84 -10.57 5.38
CA ASP A 32 2.74 -11.96 5.83
C ASP A 32 1.51 -12.09 6.72
N ALA A 33 0.41 -12.43 6.07
CA ALA A 33 -0.87 -12.69 6.71
C ALA A 33 -1.29 -14.10 6.33
N ALA A 34 -1.06 -15.05 7.23
CA ALA A 34 -1.39 -16.46 7.01
C ALA A 34 -2.83 -16.82 7.43
N ASP A 35 -3.44 -16.11 8.39
CA ASP A 35 -4.83 -16.34 8.86
C ASP A 35 -5.35 -15.11 9.65
N PRO A 36 -6.48 -14.45 9.31
CA PRO A 36 -7.44 -14.77 8.24
C PRO A 36 -6.97 -14.43 6.82
N GLY A 37 -5.79 -13.81 6.65
CA GLY A 37 -5.25 -13.49 5.32
C GLY A 37 -6.09 -12.46 4.55
N THR A 38 -6.97 -11.74 5.24
CA THR A 38 -7.82 -10.68 4.70
C THR A 38 -7.81 -9.45 5.61
N ALA A 39 -8.13 -8.29 5.04
CA ALA A 39 -8.42 -7.06 5.77
C ALA A 39 -9.61 -6.34 5.16
N THR A 40 -10.24 -5.44 5.91
CA THR A 40 -11.36 -4.64 5.42
C THR A 40 -10.86 -3.39 4.69
N ASN A 41 -11.30 -3.18 3.44
CA ASN A 41 -11.04 -1.95 2.72
C ASN A 41 -11.72 -0.75 3.40
N LEU A 42 -10.96 0.31 3.59
CA LEU A 42 -11.40 1.57 4.17
C LEU A 42 -11.33 2.74 3.17
N ASN A 43 -10.86 2.50 1.94
CA ASN A 43 -10.77 3.51 0.90
C ASN A 43 -12.08 3.60 0.09
N PRO A 44 -12.80 4.75 0.10
CA PRO A 44 -13.98 4.95 -0.74
C PRO A 44 -13.67 5.07 -2.23
N ASP A 45 -12.44 5.42 -2.59
CA ASP A 45 -12.03 5.68 -3.97
C ASP A 45 -11.27 4.49 -4.59
N ALA A 46 -11.21 3.36 -3.88
CA ALA A 46 -10.51 2.18 -4.38
C ALA A 46 -11.20 1.56 -5.60
N VAL A 47 -10.45 1.39 -6.68
CA VAL A 47 -10.98 0.80 -7.91
C VAL A 47 -11.21 -0.70 -7.70
N GLY A 48 -12.46 -1.12 -7.91
CA GLY A 48 -12.86 -2.53 -7.78
C GLY A 48 -13.13 -3.00 -6.35
N PHE A 49 -13.12 -2.10 -5.36
CA PHE A 49 -13.48 -2.39 -3.97
C PHE A 49 -14.43 -1.33 -3.42
N ALA A 50 -15.53 -1.74 -2.79
CA ALA A 50 -16.33 -0.87 -1.95
C ALA A 50 -15.70 -0.72 -0.55
N VAL A 51 -16.09 0.32 0.19
CA VAL A 51 -15.76 0.42 1.62
C VAL A 51 -16.44 -0.74 2.35
N GLY A 52 -15.68 -1.45 3.18
CA GLY A 52 -16.16 -2.62 3.90
C GLY A 52 -15.92 -3.95 3.19
N ASP A 53 -15.47 -3.94 1.93
CA ASP A 53 -15.12 -5.17 1.22
C ASP A 53 -13.88 -5.85 1.81
N ASP A 54 -13.85 -7.18 1.74
CA ASP A 54 -12.69 -7.97 2.12
C ASP A 54 -11.60 -7.91 1.04
N VAL A 55 -10.38 -7.59 1.47
CA VAL A 55 -9.17 -7.53 0.64
C VAL A 55 -8.25 -8.66 1.05
N SER A 56 -7.95 -9.58 0.14
CA SER A 56 -6.95 -10.62 0.38
C SER A 56 -5.54 -10.02 0.52
N LEU A 57 -4.82 -10.43 1.57
CA LEU A 57 -3.48 -9.98 1.92
C LEU A 57 -2.38 -10.94 1.47
N THR A 58 -2.73 -12.20 1.19
CA THR A 58 -1.75 -13.23 0.80
C THR A 58 -1.04 -12.84 -0.50
N GLY A 59 0.29 -12.80 -0.46
CA GLY A 59 1.12 -12.41 -1.61
C GLY A 59 0.99 -10.94 -2.02
N LYS A 60 0.48 -10.08 -1.12
CA LYS A 60 0.37 -8.63 -1.32
C LYS A 60 1.52 -7.88 -0.67
N PHE A 61 1.59 -6.60 -1.00
CA PHE A 61 2.52 -5.64 -0.43
C PHE A 61 1.75 -4.48 0.21
N ALA A 62 2.38 -3.85 1.19
CA ALA A 62 1.86 -2.73 1.95
C ALA A 62 2.76 -1.51 1.80
N ALA A 63 2.16 -0.33 1.67
CA ALA A 63 2.85 0.95 1.84
C ALA A 63 2.05 1.88 2.77
N PRO A 64 2.71 2.67 3.63
CA PRO A 64 2.00 3.54 4.57
C PRO A 64 1.07 4.54 3.87
N LYS A 65 -0.18 4.66 4.32
CA LYS A 65 -1.13 5.64 3.77
C LYS A 65 -0.59 7.06 3.85
N ARG A 66 0.14 7.40 4.92
CA ARG A 66 0.69 8.75 5.17
C ARG A 66 1.53 9.32 4.01
N ILE A 67 1.99 8.49 3.08
CA ILE A 67 2.71 8.92 1.87
C ILE A 67 1.88 9.92 1.05
N VAL A 68 0.57 9.71 0.92
CA VAL A 68 -0.28 10.62 0.13
C VAL A 68 -0.48 11.98 0.81
N ASP A 69 -0.23 12.05 2.11
CA ASP A 69 -0.36 13.28 2.92
C ASP A 69 0.98 14.05 2.98
N ASP A 70 2.07 13.50 2.41
CA ASP A 70 3.40 14.09 2.44
C ASP A 70 3.60 15.10 1.28
N PRO A 71 3.91 16.38 1.56
CA PRO A 71 4.09 17.39 0.54
C PRO A 71 5.19 17.07 -0.49
N ASP A 72 6.25 16.36 -0.10
CA ASP A 72 7.34 16.03 -1.03
C ASP A 72 6.85 15.01 -2.08
N TYR A 73 6.04 14.03 -1.68
CA TYR A 73 5.48 13.08 -2.64
C TYR A 73 4.45 13.74 -3.56
N GLN A 74 3.64 14.67 -3.03
CA GLN A 74 2.72 15.46 -3.85
C GLN A 74 3.45 16.33 -4.88
N ALA A 75 4.66 16.82 -4.56
CA ALA A 75 5.45 17.66 -5.45
C ALA A 75 6.26 16.87 -6.48
N TYR A 76 6.93 15.78 -6.06
CA TYR A 76 7.90 15.08 -6.89
C TYR A 76 7.32 13.86 -7.62
N VAL A 77 6.29 13.20 -7.07
CA VAL A 77 5.70 11.98 -7.65
C VAL A 77 4.15 12.03 -7.63
N PRO A 78 3.51 13.07 -8.21
CA PRO A 78 2.05 13.22 -8.16
C PRO A 78 1.29 12.05 -8.80
N ASP A 79 1.85 11.43 -9.84
CA ASP A 79 1.25 10.27 -10.51
C ASP A 79 1.26 9.03 -9.60
N MET A 80 2.30 8.86 -8.77
CA MET A 80 2.35 7.81 -7.76
C MET A 80 1.27 8.03 -6.70
N ILE A 81 1.04 9.28 -6.28
CA ILE A 81 -0.03 9.62 -5.33
C ILE A 81 -1.40 9.31 -5.93
N ALA A 82 -1.65 9.73 -7.17
CA ALA A 82 -2.90 9.43 -7.86
C ALA A 82 -3.17 7.92 -7.93
N TYR A 83 -2.15 7.13 -8.30
CA TYR A 83 -2.25 5.67 -8.31
C TYR A 83 -2.55 5.11 -6.92
N LEU A 84 -1.81 5.52 -5.88
CA LEU A 84 -2.02 5.03 -4.51
C LEU A 84 -3.45 5.30 -4.02
N LEU A 85 -4.03 6.45 -4.36
CA LEU A 85 -5.40 6.81 -3.97
C LEU A 85 -6.48 5.93 -4.60
N GLU A 86 -6.17 5.21 -5.69
CA GLU A 86 -7.06 4.24 -6.32
C GLU A 86 -6.93 2.83 -5.71
N LEU A 87 -6.00 2.60 -4.79
CA LEU A 87 -5.77 1.30 -4.16
C LEU A 87 -6.56 1.13 -2.86
N PRO A 88 -6.99 -0.10 -2.52
CA PRO A 88 -7.55 -0.33 -1.20
C PRO A 88 -6.53 -0.03 -0.11
N TYR A 89 -6.97 0.57 1.00
CA TYR A 89 -6.17 0.64 2.22
C TYR A 89 -6.93 0.03 3.39
N ALA A 90 -6.18 -0.56 4.31
CA ALA A 90 -6.73 -1.15 5.52
C ALA A 90 -5.86 -0.85 6.74
N LEU A 91 -6.43 -1.06 7.92
CA LEU A 91 -5.68 -1.05 9.17
C LEU A 91 -4.90 -2.37 9.29
N LEU A 92 -3.57 -2.31 9.29
CA LEU A 92 -2.71 -3.48 9.47
C LEU A 92 -1.86 -3.31 10.74
N GLU A 93 -1.65 -4.42 11.45
CA GLU A 93 -0.66 -4.47 12.53
C GLU A 93 0.75 -4.49 11.93
N ALA A 94 1.69 -3.80 12.58
CA ALA A 94 3.07 -3.70 12.10
C ALA A 94 3.75 -5.07 11.95
N GLU A 95 3.35 -6.05 12.76
CA GLU A 95 3.86 -7.43 12.72
C GLU A 95 3.46 -8.19 11.44
N MET A 96 2.42 -7.74 10.74
CA MET A 96 1.98 -8.33 9.47
C MET A 96 2.82 -7.85 8.28
N ILE A 97 3.71 -6.87 8.50
CA ILE A 97 4.48 -6.21 7.43
C ILE A 97 5.95 -6.53 7.65
N PHE A 98 6.53 -7.35 6.77
CA PHE A 98 7.90 -7.82 6.92
C PHE A 98 8.92 -6.72 6.58
N ALA A 99 10.02 -6.71 7.35
CA ALA A 99 11.28 -6.11 6.92
C ALA A 99 11.79 -6.83 5.65
N PRO A 100 12.55 -6.16 4.77
CA PRO A 100 12.96 -6.75 3.49
C PRO A 100 13.64 -8.12 3.70
N ILE A 101 13.36 -9.07 2.82
CA ILE A 101 14.29 -10.18 2.58
C ILE A 101 15.55 -9.50 2.02
N GLU A 102 16.60 -9.42 2.83
CA GLU A 102 17.94 -9.12 2.33
C GLU A 102 18.35 -10.31 1.46
N ASP A 103 18.31 -10.12 0.13
CA ASP A 103 19.01 -10.98 -0.82
C ASP A 103 20.51 -10.62 -0.84
#